data_AF-A0A944X8Q2-F1
#
_entry.id   AF-A0A944X8Q2-F1
#
_cell.length_a   1.000
_cell.length_b   1.000
_cell.length_c   1.000
_cell.angle_alpha   90.00
_cell.angle_beta   90.00
_cell.angle_gamma   90.00
#
_symmetry.space_group_name_H-M   'P 1'
#
loop_
_entity.id
_entity.type
_entity.pdbx_description
1 polymer ?
#
loop_
_entity_poly.entity_id
_entity_poly.type
_entity_poly.pdbx_seq_one_letter_code
_entity_poly.pdbx_strand_id
1 'polypeptide(L)'
;MAKTRKKRRTGRKARPRRAGSGAVNPRLLVGAGVLLILVVLGAFAFDDRHWHAFNDAGDGAYERHNFEYAENMYRKALTEARRLEDRHLIDGSLADLQRTTHAQGRSAEAARFAAERTALGR
;
A
#
# COMPACT_ATOMS: atom_id res chain seq x y z
N MET A 1 -33.27 89.13 4.77
CA MET A 1 -32.45 88.75 5.95
C MET A 1 -31.59 87.55 5.58
N ALA A 2 -30.27 87.68 5.69
CA ALA A 2 -29.29 86.64 5.39
C ALA A 2 -29.22 85.56 6.49
N LYS A 3 -28.82 84.33 6.13
CA LYS A 3 -27.89 83.49 6.91
C LYS A 3 -27.34 82.32 6.09
N THR A 4 -26.03 82.14 6.26
CA THR A 4 -25.04 81.30 5.56
C THR A 4 -24.87 79.91 6.20
N ARG A 5 -24.06 79.05 5.54
CA ARG A 5 -23.32 77.82 6.00
C ARG A 5 -24.00 76.48 5.64
N LYS A 6 -23.30 75.38 5.32
CA LYS A 6 -21.86 75.00 5.34
C LYS A 6 -21.67 73.74 4.48
N LYS A 7 -20.56 73.67 3.72
CA LYS A 7 -19.96 72.43 3.16
C LYS A 7 -19.66 71.41 4.28
N ARG A 8 -19.89 70.11 4.03
CA ARG A 8 -19.19 69.01 4.70
C ARG A 8 -18.93 67.82 3.75
N ARG A 9 -17.64 67.58 3.51
CA ARG A 9 -17.06 66.34 2.96
C ARG A 9 -17.11 65.24 4.03
N THR A 10 -17.53 64.04 3.67
CA THR A 10 -17.23 62.76 4.35
C THR A 10 -17.65 61.66 3.37
N GLY A 11 -16.93 60.60 3.03
CA GLY A 11 -15.71 59.97 3.49
C GLY A 11 -15.74 58.58 2.85
N ARG A 12 -14.69 58.21 2.10
CA ARG A 12 -14.53 56.87 1.52
C ARG A 12 -14.63 55.82 2.63
N LYS A 13 -15.46 54.79 2.45
CA LYS A 13 -15.30 53.51 3.15
C LYS A 13 -15.23 52.39 2.12
N ALA A 14 -14.01 51.99 1.77
CA ALA A 14 -13.76 50.74 1.05
C ALA A 14 -14.14 49.58 1.97
N ARG A 15 -15.08 48.74 1.53
CA ARG A 15 -15.43 47.49 2.23
C ARG A 15 -14.34 46.44 1.98
N PRO A 16 -13.84 45.75 3.02
CA PRO A 16 -12.92 44.64 2.81
C PRO A 16 -13.71 43.46 2.25
N ARG A 17 -13.33 42.99 1.06
CA ARG A 17 -13.78 41.70 0.53
C ARG A 17 -13.16 40.60 1.39
N ARG A 18 -13.94 40.04 2.30
CA ARG A 18 -13.60 38.82 3.03
C ARG A 18 -13.34 37.72 2.01
N ALA A 19 -12.14 37.14 2.04
CA ALA A 19 -11.83 35.91 1.32
C ALA A 19 -12.83 34.83 1.77
N GLY A 20 -13.65 34.35 0.84
CA GLY A 20 -14.54 33.23 1.08
C GLY A 20 -13.70 32.00 1.33
N SER A 21 -13.70 31.50 2.56
CA SER A 21 -13.28 30.14 2.86
C SER A 21 -14.18 29.21 2.06
N GLY A 22 -13.61 28.50 1.08
CA GLY A 22 -14.34 27.50 0.31
C GLY A 22 -14.98 26.52 1.27
N ALA A 23 -16.30 26.61 1.41
CA ALA A 23 -17.06 25.74 2.30
C ALA A 23 -16.95 24.31 1.75
N VAL A 24 -16.12 23.49 2.41
CA VAL A 24 -16.05 22.07 2.09
C VAL A 24 -17.38 21.42 2.45
N ASN A 25 -18.01 20.77 1.47
CA ASN A 25 -19.31 20.15 1.68
C ASN A 25 -19.19 19.06 2.76
N PRO A 26 -19.96 19.12 3.86
CA PRO A 26 -19.83 18.18 4.97
C PRO A 26 -20.10 16.73 4.54
N ARG A 27 -20.90 16.54 3.48
CA ARG A 27 -21.14 15.23 2.84
C ARG A 27 -19.87 14.62 2.24
N LEU A 28 -18.95 15.44 1.71
CA LEU A 28 -17.67 14.96 1.17
C LEU A 28 -16.74 14.50 2.29
N LEU A 29 -16.78 15.17 3.46
CA LEU A 29 -15.98 14.78 4.63
C LEU A 29 -16.47 13.45 5.22
N VAL A 30 -17.79 13.26 5.31
CA VAL A 30 -18.37 11.98 5.76
C VAL A 30 -18.05 10.86 4.77
N GLY A 31 -18.20 11.11 3.47
CA GLY A 31 -17.83 10.13 2.44
C GLY A 31 -16.34 9.75 2.49
N ALA A 32 -15.46 10.74 2.64
CA ALA A 32 -14.02 10.52 2.78
C ALA A 32 -13.67 9.74 4.07
N GLY A 33 -14.35 10.04 5.18
CA GLY A 33 -14.17 9.32 6.45
C GLY A 33 -14.60 7.86 6.35
N VAL A 34 -15.75 7.58 5.75
CA VAL A 34 -16.23 6.21 5.52
C VAL A 34 -15.29 5.46 4.58
N LEU A 35 -14.80 6.09 3.51
CA LEU A 35 -13.82 5.49 2.61
C LEU A 35 -12.52 5.16 3.35
N LEU A 36 -12.03 6.07 4.20
CA LEU A 36 -10.85 5.83 5.02
C LEU A 36 -11.06 4.66 5.97
N ILE A 37 -12.21 4.60 6.64
CA ILE A 37 -12.57 3.49 7.53
C ILE A 37 -12.65 2.18 6.77
N LEU A 38 -13.19 2.15 5.55
CA LEU A 38 -13.24 0.96 4.70
C LEU A 38 -11.86 0.52 4.21
N VAL A 39 -10.99 1.47 3.85
CA VAL A 39 -9.59 1.19 3.48
C VAL A 39 -8.82 0.64 4.68
N VAL A 40 -9.00 1.23 5.85
CA VAL A 40 -8.35 0.82 7.10
C VAL A 40 -8.87 -0.55 7.55
N LEU A 41 -10.20 -0.77 7.54
CA LEU A 41 -10.80 -2.07 7.82
C LEU A 41 -10.38 -3.14 6.81
N GLY A 42 -10.29 -2.80 5.52
CA GLY A 42 -9.80 -3.69 4.48
C GLY A 42 -8.34 -4.08 4.71
N ALA A 43 -7.50 -3.13 5.13
CA ALA A 43 -6.12 -3.40 5.50
C ALA A 43 -6.01 -4.30 6.75
N PHE A 44 -6.89 -4.13 7.74
CA PHE A 44 -6.89 -4.95 8.96
C PHE A 44 -7.54 -6.34 8.78
N ALA A 45 -8.49 -6.51 7.86
CA ALA A 45 -9.19 -7.79 7.66
C ALA A 45 -8.46 -8.78 6.73
N PHE A 46 -7.40 -8.34 6.04
CA PHE A 46 -6.70 -9.15 5.03
C PHE A 46 -5.49 -9.94 5.57
N ASP A 47 -5.11 -9.78 6.85
CA ASP A 47 -3.79 -10.17 7.34
C ASP A 47 -3.45 -11.69 7.26
N ASP A 48 -4.43 -12.60 7.30
CA ASP A 48 -4.15 -14.06 7.34
C ASP A 48 -4.06 -14.76 5.97
N ARG A 49 -4.43 -14.12 4.85
CA ARG A 49 -4.51 -14.80 3.53
C ARG A 49 -3.41 -14.43 2.53
N HIS A 50 -2.47 -13.57 2.93
CA HIS A 50 -1.49 -13.02 2.00
C HIS A 50 -0.51 -14.07 1.46
N TRP A 51 -0.08 -15.02 2.29
CA TRP A 51 0.86 -16.06 1.86
C TRP A 51 0.33 -16.87 0.67
N HIS A 52 -0.87 -17.45 0.80
CA HIS A 52 -1.48 -18.28 -0.23
C HIS A 52 -1.68 -17.50 -1.53
N ALA A 53 -2.16 -16.26 -1.44
CA ALA A 53 -2.36 -15.42 -2.61
C ALA A 53 -1.05 -15.16 -3.38
N PHE A 54 0.05 -14.92 -2.67
CA PHE A 54 1.36 -14.77 -3.31
C PHE A 54 1.90 -16.09 -3.84
N ASN A 55 1.71 -17.19 -3.11
CA ASN A 55 2.16 -18.51 -3.55
C ASN A 55 1.46 -18.94 -4.85
N ASP A 56 0.13 -18.85 -4.89
CA ASP A 56 -0.67 -19.24 -6.05
C ASP A 56 -0.39 -18.36 -7.28
N ALA A 57 -0.17 -17.05 -7.06
CA ALA A 57 0.26 -16.13 -8.12
C ALA A 57 1.66 -16.48 -8.66
N GLY A 58 2.55 -16.93 -7.77
CA GLY A 58 3.88 -17.45 -8.11
C GLY A 58 3.77 -18.71 -8.96
N ASP A 59 2.98 -19.69 -8.53
CA ASP A 59 2.77 -20.96 -9.22
C ASP A 59 2.20 -20.75 -10.62
N GLY A 60 1.14 -19.94 -10.75
CA GLY A 60 0.57 -19.62 -12.05
C GLY A 60 1.57 -18.93 -12.98
N ALA A 61 2.47 -18.09 -12.45
CA ALA A 61 3.51 -17.46 -13.25
C ALA A 61 4.64 -18.43 -13.62
N TYR A 62 5.01 -19.33 -12.71
CA TYR A 62 5.99 -20.39 -12.94
C TYR A 62 5.53 -21.32 -14.07
N GLU A 63 4.28 -21.75 -14.05
CA GLU A 63 3.67 -22.58 -15.10
C GLU A 63 3.69 -21.90 -16.47
N ARG A 64 3.55 -20.57 -16.51
CA ARG A 64 3.67 -19.77 -17.73
C ARG A 64 5.12 -19.44 -18.11
N HIS A 65 6.10 -20.03 -17.45
CA HIS A 65 7.53 -19.75 -17.60
C HIS A 65 7.93 -18.28 -17.35
N ASN A 66 7.07 -17.51 -16.69
CA ASN A 66 7.38 -16.15 -16.26
C ASN A 66 8.09 -16.21 -14.89
N PHE A 67 9.34 -16.67 -14.92
CA PHE A 67 10.11 -16.94 -13.71
C PHE A 67 10.46 -15.68 -12.92
N GLU A 68 10.61 -14.53 -13.57
CA GLU A 68 10.89 -13.27 -12.88
C GLU A 68 9.69 -12.82 -12.04
N TYR A 69 8.48 -12.89 -12.60
CA TYR A 69 7.27 -12.61 -11.83
C TYR A 69 7.03 -13.66 -10.74
N ALA A 70 7.25 -14.95 -11.05
CA ALA A 70 7.12 -16.03 -10.08
C ALA A 70 8.01 -15.81 -8.86
N GLU A 71 9.30 -15.51 -9.08
CA GLU A 71 10.26 -15.21 -8.02
C GLU A 71 9.81 -14.02 -7.16
N ASN A 72 9.33 -12.93 -7.78
CA ASN A 72 8.84 -11.78 -7.05
C ASN A 72 7.65 -12.15 -6.13
N MET A 73 6.73 -12.98 -6.62
CA MET A 73 5.61 -13.45 -5.80
C MET A 73 6.07 -14.38 -4.68
N TYR A 74 6.95 -15.35 -4.94
CA TYR A 74 7.47 -16.24 -3.89
C TYR A 74 8.30 -15.49 -2.84
N ARG A 75 9.01 -14.40 -3.20
CA ARG A 75 9.68 -13.52 -2.20
C ARG A 75 8.68 -12.83 -1.26
N LYS A 76 7.53 -12.42 -1.78
CA LYS A 76 6.44 -11.86 -0.96
C LYS A 76 5.83 -12.94 -0.07
N ALA A 77 5.57 -14.12 -0.61
CA ALA A 77 5.14 -15.27 0.18
C ALA A 77 6.13 -15.56 1.32
N LEU A 78 7.44 -15.61 1.04
CA LEU A 78 8.47 -15.80 2.07
C LEU A 78 8.46 -14.70 3.14
N THR A 79 8.19 -13.45 2.75
CA THR A 79 8.09 -12.33 3.70
C THR A 79 6.90 -12.52 4.65
N GLU A 80 5.74 -12.91 4.12
CA GLU A 80 4.56 -13.20 4.94
C GLU A 80 4.76 -14.45 5.81
N ALA A 81 5.37 -15.50 5.27
CA ALA A 81 5.70 -16.71 6.02
C ALA A 81 6.57 -16.40 7.24
N ARG A 82 7.58 -15.53 7.07
CA ARG A 82 8.43 -15.05 8.17
C ARG A 82 7.67 -14.17 9.15
N ARG A 83 6.76 -13.32 8.68
CA ARG A 83 5.89 -12.50 9.55
C ARG A 83 4.98 -13.36 10.43
N LEU A 84 4.47 -14.46 9.88
CA LEU A 84 3.65 -15.45 10.60
C LEU A 84 4.48 -16.39 11.48
N GLU A 85 5.82 -16.33 11.37
CA GLU A 85 6.75 -17.26 12.03
C GLU A 85 6.45 -18.74 11.74
N ASP A 86 5.77 -19.04 10.63
CA ASP A 86 5.36 -20.39 10.27
C ASP A 86 6.48 -21.10 9.49
N ARG A 87 7.15 -22.03 10.17
CA ARG A 87 8.26 -22.82 9.64
C ARG A 87 7.89 -23.61 8.38
N HIS A 88 6.66 -24.10 8.26
CA HIS A 88 6.21 -24.85 7.09
C HIS A 88 6.04 -23.92 5.88
N LEU A 89 5.45 -22.74 6.09
CA LEU A 89 5.29 -21.75 5.03
C LEU A 89 6.65 -21.19 4.56
N ILE A 90 7.59 -21.00 5.50
CA ILE A 90 8.95 -20.55 5.17
C ILE A 90 9.65 -21.63 4.31
N ASP A 91 9.59 -22.90 4.71
CA ASP A 91 10.21 -23.99 3.94
C ASP A 91 9.62 -24.09 2.52
N GLY A 92 8.28 -24.01 2.40
CA GLY A 92 7.58 -24.00 1.12
C GLY A 92 8.04 -22.87 0.20
N SER A 93 7.99 -21.62 0.69
CA SER A 93 8.42 -20.47 -0.12
C SER A 93 9.90 -20.53 -0.53
N LEU A 94 10.77 -21.04 0.34
CA LEU A 94 12.18 -21.24 -0.01
C LEU A 94 12.36 -22.35 -1.07
N ALA A 95 11.53 -23.40 -1.04
CA ALA A 95 11.54 -24.46 -2.05
C ALA A 95 11.20 -23.91 -3.43
N ASP A 96 10.19 -23.05 -3.49
CA ASP A 96 9.74 -22.44 -4.73
C ASP A 96 10.75 -21.42 -5.27
N LEU A 97 11.39 -20.65 -4.40
CA LEU A 97 12.50 -19.77 -4.79
C LEU A 97 13.70 -20.56 -5.30
N GLN A 98 14.09 -21.65 -4.63
CA GLN A 98 15.15 -22.54 -5.10
C GLN A 98 14.83 -23.08 -6.51
N ARG A 99 13.62 -23.60 -6.71
CA ARG A 99 13.16 -24.14 -7.99
C ARG A 99 13.15 -23.07 -9.10
N THR A 100 12.64 -21.89 -8.80
CA THR A 100 12.50 -20.78 -9.77
C THR A 100 13.85 -20.20 -10.17
N THR A 101 14.72 -19.95 -9.20
CA THR A 101 16.07 -19.43 -9.45
C THR A 101 16.93 -20.44 -10.22
N HIS A 102 16.76 -21.73 -9.96
CA HIS A 102 17.39 -22.79 -10.76
C HIS A 102 16.88 -22.79 -12.21
N ALA A 103 15.56 -22.63 -12.43
CA ALA A 103 14.99 -22.53 -13.77
C ALA A 103 15.49 -21.31 -14.56
N GLN A 104 15.87 -20.23 -13.86
CA GLN A 104 16.52 -19.05 -14.46
C GLN A 104 18.05 -19.22 -14.64
N GLY A 105 18.63 -20.38 -14.34
CA GLY A 105 20.07 -20.64 -14.46
C GLY A 105 20.92 -20.01 -13.34
N ARG A 106 20.30 -19.48 -12.27
CA ARG A 106 21.00 -18.84 -11.15
C ARG A 106 21.31 -19.84 -10.03
N SER A 107 22.07 -20.89 -10.35
CA SER A 107 22.34 -22.01 -9.45
C SER A 107 22.99 -21.62 -8.12
N ALA A 108 23.82 -20.56 -8.11
CA ALA A 108 24.43 -20.05 -6.88
C ALA A 108 23.40 -19.48 -5.90
N GLU A 109 22.33 -18.85 -6.40
CA GLU A 109 21.27 -18.29 -5.57
C GLU A 109 20.31 -19.39 -5.11
N ALA A 110 19.99 -20.34 -5.99
CA ALA A 110 19.24 -21.55 -5.63
C ALA A 110 19.89 -22.32 -4.46
N ALA A 111 21.23 -22.44 -4.48
CA ALA A 111 21.98 -23.08 -3.40
C ALA A 111 21.85 -22.34 -2.05
N ARG A 112 21.68 -21.01 -2.07
CA ARG A 112 21.45 -20.23 -0.84
C ARG A 112 20.09 -20.55 -0.23
N PHE A 113 19.05 -20.61 -1.04
CA PHE A 113 17.72 -21.00 -0.56
C PHE A 113 17.72 -22.44 -0.03
N ALA A 114 18.39 -23.38 -0.70
CA ALA A 114 18.56 -24.74 -0.21
C ALA A 114 19.31 -24.82 1.14
N ALA A 115 20.36 -24.00 1.29
CA ALA A 115 21.10 -23.92 2.55
C ALA A 115 20.24 -23.35 3.68
N GLU A 116 19.44 -22.32 3.40
CA GLU A 116 18.49 -21.74 4.36
C GLU A 116 17.44 -22.76 4.80
N ARG A 117 16.86 -23.53 3.87
CA ARG A 117 15.93 -24.64 4.18
C ARG A 117 16.56 -25.75 5.01
N THR A 118 17.85 -25.98 4.84
CA THR A 118 18.57 -26.98 5.64
C THR A 118 18.82 -26.44 7.06
N ALA A 119 19.13 -25.16 7.21
CA ALA A 119 19.30 -24.51 8.52
C ALA A 119 17.97 -24.43 9.27
N LEU A 120 16.94 -23.90 8.60
CA LEU A 120 15.62 -24.52 8.45
C LEU A 120 15.22 -25.54 9.49
N GLY A 121 15.50 -26.81 9.17
CA GLY A 121 15.10 -28.02 9.91
C GLY A 121 16.13 -28.57 10.92
N ARG A 122 17.26 -27.89 11.14
CA ARG A 122 18.15 -28.19 12.27
C ARG A 122 17.68 -27.53 13.56
#